data_AF-A0A399CZU8-F1
#
_entry.id   AF-A0A399CZU8-F1
#
_cell.length_a   1.000
_cell.length_b   1.000
_cell.length_c   1.000
_cell.angle_alpha   90.00
_cell.angle_beta   90.00
_cell.angle_gamma   90.00
#
_symmetry.space_group_name_H-M   'P 1'
#
loop_
_entity.id
_entity.type
_entity.pdbx_description
1 polymer ?
#
loop_
_entity_poly.entity_id
_entity_poly.type
_entity_poly.pdbx_seq_one_letter_code
_entity_poly.pdbx_strand_id
1 'polypeptide(L)'
;MEELKKIAPKLSKLKKEQPFGVPEKYFDDFSARLQHRLETEKQVPPQNQSSIIRFLKPALGLAASFALVFMLVYWPLKSFLPNYLAKTNTIETINEEDTYLIFVEKMDENSFFNLLQEPGTEEETIEGNFNDEELLSYLSLNVSDYEIYMQTEN
;
A
#
# COMPACT_ATOMS: atom_id res chain seq x y z
N MET A 1 -59.05 36.89 -34.39
CA MET A 1 -60.38 36.99 -33.72
C MET A 1 -61.34 35.87 -34.12
N GLU A 2 -61.20 35.28 -35.31
CA GLU A 2 -62.09 34.20 -35.78
C GLU A 2 -61.93 32.87 -35.02
N GLU A 3 -60.69 32.52 -34.63
CA GLU A 3 -60.37 31.35 -33.80
C GLU A 3 -61.18 31.30 -32.49
N LEU A 4 -61.27 32.42 -31.78
CA LEU A 4 -62.00 32.52 -30.51
C LEU A 4 -63.52 32.33 -30.71
N LYS A 5 -64.07 32.85 -31.81
CA LYS A 5 -65.51 32.71 -32.13
C LYS A 5 -65.89 31.25 -32.43
N LYS A 6 -64.95 30.44 -32.93
CA LYS A 6 -65.16 29.02 -33.23
C LYS A 6 -65.02 28.12 -31.99
N ILE A 7 -64.17 28.50 -31.04
CA ILE A 7 -63.87 27.72 -29.83
C ILE A 7 -64.83 28.04 -28.68
N ALA A 8 -65.26 29.30 -28.52
CA ALA A 8 -66.20 29.74 -27.49
C ALA A 8 -67.50 28.90 -27.40
N PRO A 9 -68.21 28.56 -28.49
CA PRO A 9 -69.42 27.75 -28.42
C PRO A 9 -69.15 26.27 -28.08
N LYS A 10 -67.90 25.79 -28.19
CA LYS A 10 -67.50 24.45 -27.73
C LYS A 10 -67.21 24.44 -26.23
N LEU A 11 -66.56 25.50 -25.73
CA LEU A 11 -66.27 25.68 -24.31
C LEU A 11 -67.53 25.93 -23.47
N SER A 12 -68.51 26.67 -24.00
CA SER A 12 -69.79 26.91 -23.31
C SER A 12 -70.66 25.67 -23.15
N LYS A 13 -70.43 24.63 -23.98
CA LYS A 13 -71.10 23.33 -23.89
C LYS A 13 -70.43 22.37 -22.90
N LEU A 14 -69.22 22.70 -22.43
CA LEU A 14 -68.52 21.89 -21.43
C LEU A 14 -69.11 22.18 -20.05
N LYS A 15 -69.44 21.13 -19.31
CA LYS A 15 -69.93 21.28 -17.93
C LYS A 15 -68.87 21.97 -17.08
N LYS A 16 -69.28 23.00 -16.33
CA LYS A 16 -68.43 23.72 -15.37
C LYS A 16 -68.30 22.94 -14.06
N GLU A 17 -68.06 21.65 -14.16
CA GLU A 17 -67.80 20.76 -13.03
C GLU A 17 -66.27 20.65 -12.90
N GLN A 18 -65.74 20.71 -11.67
CA GLN A 18 -64.31 20.48 -11.47
C GLN A 18 -64.00 18.99 -11.70
N PRO A 19 -63.19 18.63 -12.73
CA PRO A 19 -62.89 17.23 -13.02
C PRO A 19 -61.93 16.61 -11.99
N PHE A 20 -61.28 17.44 -11.17
CA PHE A 20 -60.37 17.02 -10.12
C PHE A 20 -60.93 17.48 -8.77
N GLY A 21 -61.24 16.52 -7.91
CA GLY A 21 -61.54 16.74 -6.51
C GLY A 21 -60.53 16.00 -5.66
N VAL A 22 -60.27 16.52 -4.46
CA VAL A 22 -59.56 15.75 -3.45
C VAL A 22 -60.57 14.95 -2.63
N PRO A 23 -60.18 13.80 -2.05
CA PRO A 23 -61.00 13.09 -1.09
C PRO A 23 -61.39 13.97 0.10
N GLU A 24 -62.52 13.66 0.72
CA GLU A 24 -62.95 14.31 1.96
C GLU A 24 -61.84 14.18 3.03
N LYS A 25 -61.59 15.25 3.79
CA LYS A 25 -60.54 15.32 4.83
C LYS A 25 -59.10 15.13 4.35
N TYR A 26 -58.84 15.19 3.03
CA TYR A 26 -57.48 15.06 2.49
C TYR A 26 -56.48 16.02 3.15
N PHE A 27 -56.88 17.29 3.30
CA PHE A 27 -56.06 18.34 3.92
C PHE A 27 -56.09 18.31 5.45
N ASP A 28 -57.21 17.92 6.05
CA ASP A 28 -57.36 17.85 7.51
C ASP A 28 -56.39 16.82 8.12
N ASP A 29 -56.31 15.63 7.50
CA ASP A 29 -55.43 14.55 7.96
C ASP A 29 -53.99 14.66 7.43
N PHE A 30 -53.69 15.66 6.59
CA PHE A 30 -52.38 15.78 5.94
C PHE A 30 -51.25 15.93 6.96
N SER A 31 -51.42 16.82 7.94
CA SER A 31 -50.42 17.09 8.97
C SER A 31 -50.08 15.85 9.78
N ALA A 32 -51.09 15.06 10.15
CA ALA A 32 -50.91 13.81 10.88
C ALA A 32 -50.15 12.78 10.06
N ARG A 33 -50.50 12.60 8.77
CA ARG A 33 -49.78 11.70 7.86
C ARG A 33 -48.32 12.12 7.66
N LEU A 34 -48.07 13.43 7.55
CA LEU A 34 -46.74 13.98 7.36
C LEU A 34 -45.86 13.74 8.60
N GLN A 35 -46.39 14.05 9.79
CA GLN A 35 -45.69 13.81 11.06
C GLN A 35 -45.40 12.32 11.25
N HIS A 36 -46.37 11.44 10.98
CA HIS A 36 -46.17 10.01 11.08
C HIS A 36 -45.05 9.50 10.15
N ARG A 37 -44.94 10.03 8.92
CA ARG A 37 -43.83 9.70 8.02
C ARG A 37 -42.50 10.22 8.54
N LEU A 38 -42.43 11.46 9.02
CA LEU A 38 -41.22 12.05 9.60
C LEU A 38 -40.74 11.26 10.82
N GLU A 39 -41.65 10.81 11.68
CA GLU A 39 -41.34 9.99 12.84
C GLU A 39 -40.86 8.60 12.43
N THR A 40 -41.54 7.95 11.49
CA THR A 40 -41.13 6.64 10.96
C THR A 40 -39.75 6.71 10.30
N GLU A 41 -39.46 7.80 9.59
CA GLU A 41 -38.15 8.05 8.96
C GLU A 41 -37.06 8.37 10.00
N LYS A 42 -37.40 9.07 11.09
CA LYS A 42 -36.50 9.29 12.24
C LYS A 42 -36.26 8.02 13.08
N GLN A 43 -37.23 7.11 13.12
CA GLN A 43 -37.16 5.86 13.88
C GLN A 43 -36.57 4.69 13.09
N VAL A 44 -36.17 4.89 11.83
CA VAL A 44 -35.20 3.98 11.22
C VAL A 44 -33.92 4.15 12.04
N PRO A 45 -33.47 3.12 12.80
CA PRO A 45 -32.30 3.26 13.65
C PRO A 45 -31.14 3.76 12.77
N PRO A 46 -30.22 4.59 13.32
CA PRO A 46 -29.07 5.02 12.56
C PRO A 46 -28.46 3.77 11.93
N GLN A 47 -28.26 3.80 10.63
CA GLN A 47 -27.60 2.75 9.85
C GLN A 47 -26.10 2.64 10.23
N ASN A 48 -25.77 2.89 11.49
CA ASN A 48 -24.49 2.62 12.10
C ASN A 48 -24.48 1.16 12.54
N GLN A 49 -24.34 0.29 11.56
CA GLN A 49 -23.85 -1.06 11.81
C GLN A 49 -22.51 -1.12 11.13
N SER A 50 -21.47 -0.88 11.92
CA SER A 50 -20.06 -0.96 11.57
C SER A 50 -19.76 -2.09 10.57
N SER A 51 -19.77 -1.73 9.27
CA SER A 51 -19.46 -2.65 8.17
C SER A 51 -18.08 -3.29 8.30
N ILE A 52 -17.23 -2.75 9.16
CA ILE A 52 -15.88 -3.24 9.48
C ILE A 52 -15.91 -4.65 10.07
N ILE A 53 -16.91 -5.00 10.90
CA ILE A 53 -16.99 -6.34 11.53
C ILE A 53 -17.25 -7.44 10.49
N ARG A 54 -17.90 -7.10 9.36
CA ARG A 54 -18.17 -8.05 8.28
C ARG A 54 -16.91 -8.39 7.48
N PHE A 55 -15.97 -7.44 7.37
CA PHE A 55 -14.67 -7.63 6.73
C PHE A 55 -13.63 -8.28 7.64
N LEU A 56 -13.76 -8.13 8.96
CA LEU A 56 -12.85 -8.78 9.93
C LEU A 56 -13.04 -10.30 9.99
N LYS A 57 -14.25 -10.82 9.72
CA LYS A 57 -14.57 -12.26 9.80
C LYS A 57 -13.70 -13.13 8.88
N PRO A 58 -13.51 -12.82 7.58
CA PRO A 58 -12.59 -13.59 6.74
C PRO A 58 -11.12 -13.17 6.93
N ALA A 59 -10.82 -11.91 7.25
CA ALA A 59 -9.45 -11.42 7.40
C ALA A 59 -8.74 -11.98 8.66
N LEU A 60 -9.47 -12.37 9.69
CA LEU A 60 -8.91 -12.99 10.90
C LEU A 60 -8.17 -14.31 10.60
N GLY A 61 -8.64 -15.10 9.63
CA GLY A 61 -7.98 -16.34 9.22
C GLY A 61 -6.64 -16.11 8.54
N LEU A 62 -6.53 -15.03 7.76
CA LEU A 62 -5.30 -14.62 7.10
C LEU A 62 -4.27 -14.09 8.12
N ALA A 63 -4.69 -13.26 9.06
CA ALA A 63 -3.81 -12.78 10.13
C ALA A 63 -3.31 -13.94 11.01
N ALA A 64 -4.16 -14.92 11.30
CA ALA A 64 -3.79 -16.12 12.05
C ALA A 64 -2.76 -16.99 11.30
N SER A 65 -2.85 -17.11 9.96
CA SER A 65 -1.85 -17.86 9.19
C SER A 65 -0.49 -17.15 9.19
N PHE A 66 -0.44 -15.83 9.03
CA PHE A 66 0.79 -15.06 9.14
C PHE A 66 1.39 -15.14 10.56
N ALA A 67 0.55 -15.06 11.59
CA ALA A 67 1.00 -15.23 12.98
C ALA A 67 1.53 -16.64 13.24
N LEU A 68 0.92 -17.67 12.64
CA LEU A 68 1.39 -19.06 12.75
C LEU A 68 2.75 -19.23 12.06
N VAL A 69 2.93 -18.70 10.84
CA VAL A 69 4.23 -18.71 10.16
C VAL A 69 5.27 -17.95 10.98
N PHE A 70 4.94 -16.76 11.50
CA PHE A 70 5.83 -16.00 12.36
C PHE A 70 6.16 -16.79 13.63
N MET A 71 5.20 -17.44 14.27
CA MET A 71 5.44 -18.31 15.42
C MET A 71 6.32 -19.50 15.04
N LEU A 72 6.09 -20.16 13.91
CA LEU A 72 6.89 -21.30 13.43
C LEU A 72 8.31 -20.91 13.02
N VAL A 73 8.56 -19.66 12.67
CA VAL A 73 9.91 -19.18 12.34
C VAL A 73 10.54 -18.54 13.58
N TYR A 74 9.96 -17.45 14.08
CA TYR A 74 10.47 -16.65 15.19
C TYR A 74 10.59 -17.42 16.51
N TRP A 75 9.64 -18.31 16.85
CA TRP A 75 9.72 -19.09 18.09
C TRP A 75 10.90 -20.05 18.09
N PRO A 76 11.10 -20.95 17.11
CA PRO A 76 12.25 -21.84 17.14
C PRO A 76 13.55 -21.11 16.90
N LEU A 77 13.56 -20.05 16.09
CA LEU A 77 14.68 -19.13 16.02
C LEU A 77 15.04 -18.67 17.45
N LYS A 78 14.14 -18.02 18.18
CA LYS A 78 14.43 -17.50 19.53
C LYS A 78 14.76 -18.60 20.55
N SER A 79 14.10 -19.76 20.46
CA SER A 79 14.15 -20.80 21.50
C SER A 79 15.29 -21.81 21.32
N PHE A 80 15.71 -22.10 20.09
CA PHE A 80 16.72 -23.14 19.81
C PHE A 80 18.07 -22.60 19.36
N LEU A 81 18.14 -21.33 18.93
CA LEU A 81 19.37 -20.77 18.37
C LEU A 81 19.73 -19.41 19.04
N PRO A 82 19.97 -19.31 20.36
CA PRO A 82 20.13 -18.01 21.05
C PRO A 82 21.20 -17.02 20.50
N ASN A 83 22.07 -17.43 19.56
CA ASN A 83 23.25 -16.68 19.10
C ASN A 83 23.25 -16.23 17.61
N TYR A 84 22.17 -16.38 16.81
CA TYR A 84 22.17 -15.91 15.39
C TYR A 84 21.60 -14.50 15.18
N LEU A 85 21.18 -13.81 16.23
CA LEU A 85 20.81 -12.40 16.11
C LEU A 85 22.10 -11.60 16.09
N ALA A 86 22.45 -11.07 14.90
CA ALA A 86 23.59 -10.19 14.73
C ALA A 86 23.60 -9.15 15.86
N LYS A 87 24.63 -9.24 16.71
CA LYS A 87 24.82 -8.37 17.86
C LYS A 87 25.23 -7.00 17.36
N THR A 88 24.26 -6.20 16.94
CA THR A 88 24.53 -4.80 16.63
C THR A 88 24.77 -4.08 17.95
N ASN A 89 25.98 -3.54 18.11
CA ASN A 89 26.46 -2.75 19.25
C ASN A 89 27.07 -3.49 20.45
N THR A 90 27.95 -4.45 20.21
CA THR A 90 29.14 -4.57 21.05
C THR A 90 30.33 -4.95 20.20
N ILE A 91 31.45 -4.28 20.41
CA ILE A 91 32.76 -4.64 19.88
C ILE A 91 33.05 -6.08 20.35
N GLU A 92 32.73 -7.05 19.52
CA GLU A 92 33.17 -8.42 19.65
C GLU A 92 34.08 -8.66 18.45
N THR A 93 35.30 -9.09 18.74
CA THR A 93 36.31 -9.57 17.81
C THR A 93 35.65 -10.46 16.76
N ILE A 94 35.42 -9.89 15.57
CA ILE A 94 34.97 -10.61 14.39
C ILE A 94 36.10 -11.56 14.05
N ASN A 95 35.86 -12.88 14.09
CA ASN A 95 36.81 -13.84 13.57
C ASN A 95 37.06 -13.52 12.09
N GLU A 96 38.32 -13.55 11.66
CA GLU A 96 38.69 -13.18 10.29
C GLU A 96 37.90 -13.99 9.25
N GLU A 97 37.62 -15.27 9.54
CA GLU A 97 36.78 -16.16 8.71
C GLU A 97 35.36 -15.62 8.45
N ASP A 98 34.72 -15.02 9.46
CA ASP A 98 33.37 -14.46 9.31
C ASP A 98 33.39 -13.20 8.41
N THR A 99 34.51 -12.48 8.40
CA THR A 99 34.69 -11.29 7.55
C THR A 99 34.82 -11.69 6.07
N TYR A 100 35.54 -12.77 5.76
CA TYR A 100 35.67 -13.28 4.40
C TYR A 100 34.33 -13.78 3.85
N LEU A 101 33.52 -14.44 4.68
CA LEU A 101 32.22 -14.96 4.26
C LEU A 101 31.26 -13.83 3.86
N ILE A 102 31.22 -12.76 4.66
CA ILE A 102 30.43 -11.55 4.36
C ILE A 102 30.92 -10.87 3.07
N PHE A 103 32.23 -10.88 2.81
CA PHE A 103 32.79 -10.29 1.60
C PHE A 103 32.45 -11.11 0.34
N VAL A 104 32.54 -12.44 0.43
CA VAL A 104 32.16 -13.35 -0.67
C VAL A 104 30.66 -13.28 -0.96
N GLU A 105 29.81 -13.18 0.06
CA GLU A 105 28.35 -13.04 -0.13
C GLU A 105 27.97 -11.74 -0.87
N LYS A 106 28.75 -10.67 -0.68
CA LYS A 106 28.53 -9.38 -1.33
C LYS A 106 29.17 -9.27 -2.72
N MET A 107 29.93 -10.28 -3.14
CA MET A 107 30.63 -10.27 -4.42
C MET A 107 29.66 -10.67 -5.54
N ASP A 108 29.67 -9.91 -6.63
CA ASP A 108 28.90 -10.24 -7.83
C ASP A 108 29.40 -11.56 -8.45
N GLU A 109 28.48 -12.35 -9.02
CA GLU A 109 28.77 -13.69 -9.56
C GLU A 109 29.88 -13.63 -10.63
N ASN A 110 29.86 -12.62 -11.51
CA ASN A 110 30.85 -12.48 -12.58
C ASN A 110 32.25 -12.23 -12.00
N SER A 111 32.34 -11.47 -10.92
CA SER A 111 33.61 -11.21 -10.25
C SER A 111 34.11 -12.43 -9.49
N PHE A 112 33.19 -13.20 -8.89
CA PHE A 112 33.51 -14.48 -8.26
C PHE A 112 34.04 -15.51 -9.28
N PHE A 113 33.43 -15.59 -10.46
CA PHE A 113 33.90 -16.45 -11.55
C PHE A 113 35.31 -16.06 -12.03
N ASN A 114 35.62 -14.76 -12.13
CA ASN A 114 36.97 -14.30 -12.49
C ASN A 114 38.03 -14.68 -11.44
N LEU A 115 37.68 -14.78 -10.16
CA LEU A 115 38.60 -15.23 -9.10
C LEU A 115 38.82 -16.75 -9.10
N LEU A 116 37.78 -17.53 -9.42
CA LEU A 116 37.87 -18.99 -9.54
C LEU A 116 38.61 -19.45 -10.80
N GLN A 117 38.71 -18.56 -11.80
CA GLN A 117 39.46 -18.80 -13.01
C GLN A 117 40.96 -18.64 -12.71
N GLU A 118 41.55 -19.65 -12.09
CA GLU A 118 43.01 -19.76 -11.92
C GLU A 118 43.70 -19.65 -13.30
N PRO A 119 44.78 -18.85 -13.44
CA PRO A 119 45.36 -18.45 -14.72
C PRO A 119 46.19 -19.59 -15.33
N GLY A 120 45.52 -20.64 -15.77
CA GLY A 120 46.16 -21.91 -16.10
C GLY A 120 45.55 -22.62 -17.29
N THR A 121 45.08 -21.93 -18.33
CA THR A 121 45.15 -22.38 -19.73
C THR A 121 44.52 -21.35 -20.68
N GLU A 122 45.38 -20.86 -21.59
CA GLU A 122 45.06 -20.41 -22.95
C GLU A 122 44.35 -19.04 -23.14
N GLU A 123 45.23 -18.03 -23.29
CA GLU A 123 45.22 -17.00 -24.35
C GLU A 123 43.90 -16.32 -24.72
N GLU A 124 43.57 -15.23 -24.02
CA GLU A 124 43.18 -13.96 -24.65
C GLU A 124 43.45 -12.82 -23.67
N THR A 125 44.42 -11.98 -24.04
CA THR A 125 44.89 -10.83 -23.27
C THR A 125 43.78 -9.79 -23.11
N ILE A 126 43.21 -9.69 -21.90
CA ILE A 126 42.83 -8.38 -21.37
C ILE A 126 43.86 -8.06 -20.31
N GLU A 127 44.93 -7.39 -20.73
CA GLU A 127 45.77 -6.63 -19.81
C GLU A 127 44.90 -5.52 -19.19
N GLY A 128 44.13 -5.87 -18.17
CA GLY A 128 43.69 -4.92 -17.16
C GLY A 128 44.86 -4.69 -16.22
N ASN A 129 45.99 -4.20 -16.75
CA ASN A 129 47.01 -3.63 -15.89
C ASN A 129 46.35 -2.41 -15.25
N PHE A 130 45.94 -2.52 -13.99
CA PHE A 130 45.33 -1.43 -13.24
C PHE A 130 46.26 -0.22 -13.34
N ASN A 131 45.91 0.74 -14.18
CA ASN A 131 46.71 1.94 -14.34
C ASN A 131 46.42 2.83 -13.12
N ASP A 132 47.48 3.19 -12.39
CA ASP A 132 47.40 4.10 -11.24
C ASP A 132 46.65 5.40 -11.61
N GLU A 133 46.75 5.84 -12.86
CA GLU A 133 46.07 7.03 -13.37
C GLU A 133 44.55 6.84 -13.51
N GLU A 134 44.10 5.65 -13.88
CA GLU A 134 42.67 5.32 -13.97
C GLU A 134 42.08 5.17 -12.57
N LEU A 135 42.83 4.58 -11.64
CA LEU A 135 42.45 4.49 -10.23
C LEU A 135 42.35 5.88 -9.60
N LEU A 136 43.33 6.76 -9.84
CA LEU A 136 43.32 8.15 -9.38
C LEU A 136 42.16 8.94 -9.97
N SER A 137 41.86 8.75 -11.25
CA SER A 137 40.70 9.35 -11.90
C SER A 137 39.39 8.92 -11.22
N TYR A 138 39.20 7.61 -11.01
CA TYR A 138 38.03 7.08 -10.33
C TYR A 138 37.90 7.61 -8.90
N LEU A 139 39.01 7.64 -8.14
CA LEU A 139 39.03 8.18 -6.78
C LEU A 139 38.67 9.66 -6.76
N SER A 140 39.22 10.48 -7.66
CA SER A 140 38.90 11.91 -7.72
C SER A 140 37.46 12.21 -8.17
N LEU A 141 36.84 11.29 -8.92
CA LEU A 141 35.46 11.42 -9.38
C LEU A 141 34.43 10.96 -8.34
N ASN A 142 34.78 9.97 -7.51
CA ASN A 142 33.84 9.31 -6.61
C ASN A 142 34.11 9.59 -5.13
N VAL A 143 35.28 10.11 -4.77
CA VAL A 143 35.67 10.44 -3.40
C VAL A 143 36.09 11.90 -3.35
N SER A 144 35.52 12.66 -2.42
CA SER A 144 35.90 14.08 -2.24
C SER A 144 37.17 14.20 -1.40
N ASP A 145 38.01 15.21 -1.66
CA ASP A 145 39.22 15.49 -0.86
C ASP A 145 38.91 15.63 0.64
N TYR A 146 37.71 16.09 0.97
CA TYR A 146 37.22 16.19 2.35
C TYR A 146 37.05 14.81 3.02
N GLU A 147 36.49 13.82 2.30
CA GLU A 147 36.34 12.46 2.81
C GLU A 147 37.69 11.77 2.98
N ILE A 148 38.63 12.01 2.05
CA ILE A 148 40.01 11.49 2.17
C ILE A 148 40.68 12.05 3.43
N TYR A 149 40.59 13.36 3.67
CA TYR A 149 41.17 14.01 4.84
C TYR A 149 40.63 13.43 6.16
N MET A 150 39.30 13.25 6.25
CA MET A 150 38.65 12.66 7.43
C MET A 150 39.11 11.22 7.70
N GLN A 151 39.44 10.46 6.65
CA GLN A 151 39.90 9.09 6.77
C GLN A 151 41.39 8.98 7.14
N THR A 152 42.19 10.00 6.80
CA THR A 152 43.64 10.02 7.08
C THR A 152 44.03 10.65 8.42
N GLU A 153 43.13 11.37 9.09
CA GLU A 153 43.36 11.96 10.42
C GLU A 153 42.97 11.03 11.60
N ASN A 154 43.00 9.71 11.38
CA ASN A 154 42.84 8.69 12.42
C ASN A 154 43.99 7.68 12.35
#